data_AF-A0AA97E0K2-F1
#
_entry.id   AF-A0AA97E0K2-F1
#
_cell.length_a   1.000
_cell.length_b   1.000
_cell.length_c   1.000
_cell.angle_alpha   90.00
_cell.angle_beta   90.00
_cell.angle_gamma   90.00
#
_symmetry.space_group_name_H-M   'P 1'
#
loop_
_entity.id
_entity.type
_entity.pdbx_description
1 polymer ?
#
loop_
_entity_poly.entity_id
_entity_poly.type
_entity_poly.pdbx_seq_one_letter_code
_entity_poly.pdbx_strand_id
1 'polypeptide(L)'
;MLKWLKRVIYIILVVFFLVVGMFFAIRNPQLISLDLVFWKAPELSVALYVILSFMFGACVALLASSVNYLRSEREIKVLTRKYEKTRQEIDALHKASITKELSVEKR
;
A
#
# COMPACT_ATOMS: atom_id res chain seq x y z
N MET A 1 11.38 11.52 8.72
CA MET A 1 12.32 11.82 7.61
C MET A 1 12.27 10.82 6.45
N LEU A 2 12.35 9.49 6.66
CA LEU A 2 12.39 8.50 5.56
C LEU A 2 11.21 8.51 4.56
N LYS A 3 10.01 8.96 4.99
CA LYS A 3 8.81 8.95 4.13
C LYS A 3 8.92 9.88 2.91
N TRP A 4 9.53 11.06 3.07
CA TRP A 4 9.72 12.01 1.97
C TRP A 4 10.79 11.52 0.98
N LEU A 5 11.89 10.98 1.50
CA LEU A 5 12.93 10.38 0.65
C LEU A 5 12.38 9.20 -0.17
N LYS A 6 11.58 8.32 0.44
CA LYS A 6 10.88 7.24 -0.29
C LYS A 6 10.00 7.81 -1.41
N ARG A 7 9.23 8.87 -1.14
CA ARG A 7 8.40 9.53 -2.17
C ARG A 7 9.24 10.10 -3.30
N VAL A 8 10.36 10.77 -3.00
CA VAL A 8 11.28 11.30 -4.02
C VAL A 8 11.88 10.18 -4.87
N ILE A 9 12.34 9.09 -4.24
CA ILE A 9 12.86 7.91 -4.95
C ILE A 9 11.80 7.32 -5.88
N TYR A 10 10.55 7.18 -5.43
CA TYR A 10 9.46 6.69 -6.28
C TYR A 10 9.21 7.60 -7.48
N ILE A 11 9.20 8.93 -7.28
CA ILE A 11 9.02 9.89 -8.37
C ILE A 11 10.16 9.76 -9.39
N ILE A 12 11.41 9.72 -8.93
CA ILE A 12 12.58 9.56 -9.80
C ILE A 12 12.47 8.26 -10.61
N LEU A 13 12.07 7.17 -9.96
CA LEU A 13 11.92 5.86 -10.60
C LEU A 13 10.80 5.88 -11.66
N VAL A 14 9.65 6.47 -11.35
CA VAL A 14 8.55 6.63 -12.33
C VAL A 14 8.99 7.47 -13.52
N VAL A 15 9.64 8.62 -13.28
CA VAL A 15 10.15 9.49 -14.35
C VAL A 15 11.18 8.76 -15.20
N PHE A 16 12.09 8.00 -14.59
CA PHE A 16 13.06 7.18 -15.29
C PHE A 16 12.39 6.19 -16.24
N PHE A 17 11.39 5.44 -15.77
CA PHE A 17 10.66 4.50 -16.64
C PHE A 17 9.89 5.19 -17.76
N LEU A 18 9.33 6.39 -17.52
CA LEU A 18 8.67 7.17 -18.57
C LEU A 18 9.65 7.63 -19.65
N VAL A 19 10.83 8.13 -19.27
CA VAL A 19 11.87 8.54 -20.22
C VAL A 19 12.34 7.34 -21.04
N VAL A 20 12.63 6.21 -20.39
CA VAL A 20 13.03 4.97 -21.08
C VAL A 20 11.94 4.50 -22.05
N GLY A 21 10.68 4.50 -21.61
CA GLY A 21 9.54 4.13 -22.46
C GLY A 21 9.37 5.06 -23.68
N MET A 22 9.55 6.36 -23.50
CA MET A 22 9.52 7.35 -24.58
C MET A 22 10.66 7.10 -25.59
N PHE A 23 11.89 6.92 -25.11
CA PHE A 23 13.04 6.62 -25.98
C PHE A 23 12.82 5.31 -26.75
N PHE A 24 12.25 4.30 -26.09
CA PHE A 24 11.93 3.03 -26.70
C PHE A 24 10.89 3.18 -27.81
N ALA A 25 9.84 3.98 -27.60
CA ALA A 25 8.82 4.28 -28.60
C ALA A 25 9.38 5.01 -29.83
N ILE A 26 10.25 6.00 -29.61
CA ILE A 26 10.87 6.78 -30.69
C ILE A 26 11.85 5.94 -31.51
N ARG A 27 12.66 5.12 -30.84
CA ARG A 27 13.69 4.29 -31.50
C ARG A 27 13.13 3.04 -32.16
N ASN A 28 11.96 2.57 -31.72
CA ASN A 28 11.33 1.34 -32.22
C ASN A 28 9.88 1.62 -32.66
N PRO A 29 9.66 2.46 -33.70
CA PRO A 29 8.31 2.80 -34.18
C PRO A 29 7.65 1.67 -34.98
N GLN A 30 8.42 0.64 -35.33
CA GLN A 30 7.97 -0.51 -36.10
C GLN A 30 6.78 -1.23 -35.44
N LEU A 31 5.76 -1.52 -36.26
CA LEU A 31 4.61 -2.32 -35.88
C LEU A 31 5.01 -3.79 -35.94
N ILE A 32 4.75 -4.52 -34.85
CA ILE A 32 4.98 -5.96 -34.80
C ILE A 32 3.68 -6.67 -34.38
N SER A 33 3.45 -7.86 -34.94
CA SER A 33 2.44 -8.77 -34.42
C SER A 33 3.10 -9.64 -33.35
N LEU A 34 2.58 -9.58 -32.12
CA LEU A 34 3.04 -10.46 -31.04
C LEU A 34 2.32 -11.81 -31.14
N ASP A 35 3.08 -12.89 -31.29
CA ASP A 35 2.56 -14.25 -31.17
C ASP A 35 2.76 -14.74 -29.73
N LEU A 36 1.69 -14.76 -28.94
CA LEU A 36 1.70 -15.17 -27.54
C LEU A 36 1.48 -16.68 -27.37
N VAL A 37 1.80 -17.49 -28.38
CA VAL A 37 1.60 -18.96 -28.45
C VAL A 37 0.13 -19.38 -28.49
N PHE A 38 -0.70 -18.81 -27.62
CA PHE A 38 -2.15 -19.07 -27.54
C PHE A 38 -2.99 -18.01 -28.26
N TRP A 39 -2.39 -16.87 -28.61
CA TRP A 39 -3.11 -15.77 -29.24
C TRP A 39 -2.17 -14.87 -30.04
N LYS A 40 -2.61 -14.47 -31.24
CA LYS A 40 -1.93 -13.45 -32.04
C LYS A 40 -2.53 -12.09 -31.73
N ALA A 41 -1.71 -11.22 -31.18
CA ALA A 41 -2.07 -9.87 -30.83
C ALA A 41 -2.01 -8.96 -32.09
N PRO A 42 -2.84 -7.90 -32.13
CA PRO A 42 -2.93 -6.98 -33.28
C PRO A 42 -1.62 -6.27 -33.56
N GLU A 43 -1.39 -5.82 -34.80
CA GLU A 43 -0.16 -5.10 -35.13
C GLU A 43 -0.08 -3.77 -34.39
N LEU A 44 0.81 -3.71 -33.39
CA LEU A 44 1.04 -2.53 -32.56
C LEU A 44 2.54 -2.34 -32.40
N SER A 45 2.95 -1.12 -32.03
CA SER A 45 4.35 -0.87 -31.74
C SER A 45 4.76 -1.62 -30.48
N VAL A 46 6.03 -2.06 -30.43
CA VAL A 46 6.59 -2.75 -29.26
C VAL A 46 6.40 -1.92 -27.99
N ALA A 47 6.52 -0.59 -28.11
CA ALA A 47 6.34 0.31 -26.99
C ALA A 47 4.93 0.26 -26.40
N LEU A 48 3.88 0.17 -27.24
CA LEU A 48 2.51 0.03 -26.75
C LEU A 48 2.32 -1.27 -25.98
N TYR A 49 2.88 -2.37 -26.45
CA TYR A 49 2.85 -3.63 -25.71
C TYR A 49 3.52 -3.52 -24.35
N VAL A 50 4.71 -2.93 -24.29
CA VAL A 50 5.45 -2.72 -23.03
C VAL A 50 4.65 -1.82 -22.07
N ILE A 51 4.06 -0.73 -22.56
CA ILE A 51 3.25 0.19 -21.75
C ILE A 51 2.00 -0.51 -21.23
N LEU A 52 1.29 -1.28 -22.06
CA LEU A 52 0.09 -2.02 -21.65
C LEU A 52 0.42 -3.08 -20.60
N SER A 53 1.50 -3.85 -20.78
CA SER A 53 1.95 -4.82 -19.78
C SER A 53 2.37 -4.15 -18.47
N PHE A 54 3.05 -3.00 -18.54
CA PHE A 54 3.42 -2.23 -17.36
C PHE A 54 2.19 -1.68 -16.62
N MET A 55 1.21 -1.11 -17.34
CA MET A 55 -0.06 -0.65 -16.78
C MET A 55 -0.84 -1.77 -16.13
N PHE A 56 -0.89 -2.95 -16.78
CA PHE A 56 -1.52 -4.13 -16.20
C PHE A 56 -0.84 -4.54 -14.88
N GLY A 57 0.50 -4.62 -14.87
CA GLY A 57 1.26 -4.91 -13.66
C GLY A 57 1.04 -3.87 -12.55
N ALA A 58 0.98 -2.59 -12.89
CA ALA A 58 0.68 -1.51 -11.94
C ALA A 58 -0.73 -1.65 -11.34
N CYS A 59 -1.73 -1.96 -12.16
CA CYS A 59 -3.10 -2.23 -11.68
C CYS A 59 -3.12 -3.41 -10.71
N VAL A 60 -2.46 -4.52 -11.04
CA VAL A 60 -2.36 -5.69 -10.15
C VAL A 60 -1.67 -5.32 -8.82
N ALA A 61 -0.57 -4.56 -8.88
CA ALA A 61 0.14 -4.10 -7.69
C ALA A 61 -0.72 -3.19 -6.80
N LEU A 62 -1.51 -2.29 -7.40
CA LEU A 62 -2.45 -1.42 -6.69
C LEU A 62 -3.56 -2.24 -6.01
N LEU A 63 -4.13 -3.22 -6.70
CA LEU A 63 -5.13 -4.12 -6.13
C LEU A 63 -4.57 -4.92 -4.95
N ALA A 64 -3.39 -5.53 -5.12
CA ALA A 64 -2.72 -6.27 -4.05
C ALA A 64 -2.42 -5.37 -2.83
N SER A 65 -1.94 -4.15 -3.06
CA SER A 65 -1.65 -3.18 -2.00
C SER A 65 -2.91 -2.73 -1.27
N SER A 66 -4.02 -2.56 -2.00
CA SER A 66 -5.32 -2.16 -1.44
C SER A 66 -5.85 -3.21 -0.46
N VAL A 67 -5.72 -4.50 -0.79
CA VAL A 67 -6.10 -5.60 0.11
C VAL A 67 -5.27 -5.55 1.40
N ASN A 68 -3.97 -5.32 1.29
CA ASN A 68 -3.09 -5.21 2.47
C ASN A 68 -3.43 -4.00 3.34
N TYR A 69 -3.72 -2.85 2.71
CA TYR A 69 -4.14 -1.64 3.40
C TYR A 69 -5.44 -1.86 4.20
N LEU A 70 -6.45 -2.49 3.60
CA LEU A 70 -7.71 -2.80 4.28
C LEU A 70 -7.54 -3.75 5.47
N ARG A 71 -6.63 -4.73 5.37
CA ARG A 71 -6.29 -5.61 6.50
C ARG A 71 -5.65 -4.82 7.64
N SER A 72 -4.70 -3.94 7.33
CA SER A 72 -4.01 -3.13 8.32
C SER A 72 -4.97 -2.19 9.06
N GLU A 73 -5.88 -1.52 8.35
CA GLU A 73 -6.93 -0.68 8.95
C GLU A 73 -7.82 -1.46 9.93
N ARG A 74 -8.23 -2.68 9.56
CA ARG A 74 -9.01 -3.55 10.45
C ARG A 74 -8.22 -3.93 11.70
N GLU A 75 -6.94 -4.26 11.54
CA GLU A 75 -6.06 -4.61 12.66
C GLU A 75 -5.88 -3.43 13.62
N ILE A 76 -5.63 -2.23 13.09
CA ILE A 76 -5.57 -0.99 13.87
C ILE A 76 -6.86 -0.82 14.69
N LYS A 77 -8.03 -0.93 14.05
CA LYS A 77 -9.33 -0.78 14.74
C LYS A 77 -9.52 -1.81 15.86
N VAL A 78 -9.11 -3.06 15.65
CA VAL A 78 -9.18 -4.12 16.67
C VAL A 78 -8.22 -3.82 17.82
N LEU A 79 -6.98 -3.43 17.52
CA LEU A 79 -5.99 -3.07 18.53
C LEU A 79 -6.43 -1.87 19.37
N THR A 80 -6.98 -0.82 18.74
CA THR A 80 -7.49 0.36 19.45
C THR A 80 -8.60 -0.02 20.43
N ARG A 81 -9.54 -0.89 20.03
CA ARG A 81 -10.60 -1.36 20.92
C ARG A 81 -10.07 -2.19 22.09
N LYS A 82 -9.05 -3.04 21.86
CA LYS A 82 -8.40 -3.80 22.93
C LYS A 82 -7.70 -2.87 23.91
N TYR A 83 -6.96 -1.89 23.38
CA TYR A 83 -6.27 -0.88 24.18
C TYR A 83 -7.24 -0.08 25.07
N GLU A 84 -8.37 0.37 24.53
CA GLU A 84 -9.38 1.10 25.30
C GLU A 84 -9.98 0.24 26.43
N LYS A 85 -10.27 -1.04 26.18
CA LYS A 85 -10.78 -1.95 27.22
C LYS A 85 -9.77 -2.16 28.34
N THR A 86 -8.53 -2.52 27.99
CA THR A 86 -7.47 -2.73 29.00
C THR A 86 -7.21 -1.46 29.80
N ARG A 87 -7.27 -0.28 29.17
CA ARG A 87 -7.13 1.00 29.86
C ARG A 87 -8.27 1.26 30.84
N GLN A 88 -9.51 0.94 30.47
CA GLN A 88 -10.67 1.06 31.37
C GLN A 88 -10.58 0.12 32.58
N GLU A 89 -10.08 -1.11 32.39
CA GLU A 89 -9.85 -2.05 33.50
C GLU A 89 -8.81 -1.52 34.50
N ILE A 90 -7.70 -0.97 34.01
CA ILE A 90 -6.69 -0.32 34.86
C ILE A 90 -7.30 0.86 35.63
N ASP A 91 -8.05 1.73 34.95
CA ASP A 91 -8.68 2.89 35.59
C ASP A 91 -9.72 2.47 36.65
N ALA A 92 -10.48 1.40 36.41
CA ALA A 92 -11.44 0.85 37.36
C ALA A 92 -10.74 0.26 38.59
N LEU A 93 -9.66 -0.50 38.39
CA LEU A 93 -8.84 -1.05 39.48
C LEU A 93 -8.20 0.05 40.34
N HIS A 94 -7.68 1.11 39.72
CA HIS A 94 -7.13 2.27 40.43
C HIS A 94 -8.19 3.00 41.26
N LYS A 95 -9.40 3.21 40.72
CA LYS A 95 -10.49 3.82 41.48
C LYS A 95 -10.92 2.95 42.66
N ALA A 96 -10.97 1.63 42.46
CA ALA A 96 -11.31 0.69 43.52
C ALA A 96 -10.25 0.66 44.62
N SER A 97 -8.95 0.72 44.31
CA SER A 97 -7.88 0.78 45.30
C SER A 97 -7.93 2.07 46.14
N ILE A 98 -8.10 3.23 45.50
CA ILE A 98 -8.22 4.53 46.19
C ILE A 98 -9.44 4.54 47.12
N THR A 99 -10.59 4.01 46.65
CA THR A 99 -11.81 3.93 47.48
C THR A 99 -11.60 3.02 48.69
N LYS A 100 -10.88 1.91 48.52
CA LYS A 100 -10.54 1.00 49.61
C LYS A 100 -9.66 1.69 50.66
N GLU A 101 -8.62 2.41 50.26
CA GLU A 101 -7.75 3.16 51.19
C GLU A 101 -8.52 4.24 51.96
N LEU A 102 -9.34 5.03 51.27
CA LEU A 102 -10.22 6.04 51.90
C LEU A 102 -11.21 5.43 52.91
N SER A 103 -11.67 4.19 52.68
CA SER A 103 -12.59 3.50 53.60
C SER A 103 -11.90 2.92 54.85
N VAL A 104 -10.59 2.68 54.77
CA VAL A 104 -9.77 2.16 55.88
C VAL A 104 -9.32 3.31 56.79
N GLU A 105 -8.96 4.46 56.23
CA GLU A 105 -8.53 5.63 57.01
C GLU A 105 -9.67 6.33 57.77
N LYS A 106 -10.93 6.03 57.41
CA LYS A 106 -12.12 6.61 58.06
C LYS A 106 -12.64 5.79 59.25
N ARG A 107 -12.00 4.67 59.60
CA ARG A 107 -12.30 3.87 60.82
C ARG A 107 -11.25 4.12 61.87
#